data_AF-A0A1J0N329-F1
#
_entry.id   AF-A0A1J0N329-F1
#
_cell.length_a   1.000
_cell.length_b   1.000
_cell.length_c   1.000
_cell.angle_alpha   90.00
_cell.angle_beta   90.00
_cell.angle_gamma   90.00
#
_symmetry.space_group_name_H-M   'P 1'
#
loop_
_entity.id
_entity.type
_entity.pdbx_description
1 polymer ?
#
loop_
_entity_poly.entity_id
_entity_poly.type
_entity_poly.pdbx_seq_one_letter_code
_entity_poly.pdbx_strand_id
1 'polypeptide(L)'
;NVWVPAPKPKNATVMIWIYGGGFQTGTSSLHVYDGKFLARVERVIVVSMNYRVGALGFLALPGNPEAPGNMGLFDQQLALQWVQNNIAAFGGNPKSVTLFGESAGAASVSLHLLSPRSQPLFTRAILQSGSSNAPWAVTSLYETRNRTLTLAKYIGCSRENETDIINCLRNKDPQEILLNEAFVVPYDTLLSINFGPIVDGDFLTDMPVALLQLGQSKKTQILVGVNKDEGTAFLVYGVPGFSKDNNSIITRKEFQEGLKIAFPGVSEFGKESIIFHYTDWLDDQRPENYREALDDVVGDYNIICPALEFTKMFSELGNNAYMY
;
A
#
# COMPACT_ATOMS: atom_id res chain seq x y z
N ASN A 1 -0.36 -6.81 -18.78
CA ASN A 1 0.36 -7.99 -19.32
C ASN A 1 -0.41 -9.27 -19.01
N VAL A 2 -0.35 -10.29 -19.89
CA VAL A 2 -0.99 -11.60 -19.68
C VAL A 2 0.00 -12.71 -20.09
N TRP A 3 0.34 -13.60 -19.17
CA TRP A 3 1.15 -14.79 -19.44
C TRP A 3 0.26 -16.03 -19.44
N VAL A 4 0.23 -16.72 -20.58
CA VAL A 4 -0.61 -17.90 -20.80
C VAL A 4 0.26 -19.15 -20.92
N PRO A 5 -0.07 -20.25 -20.23
CA PRO A 5 0.63 -21.51 -20.39
C PRO A 5 0.49 -22.07 -21.81
N ALA A 6 1.57 -22.66 -22.34
CA ALA A 6 1.54 -23.46 -23.57
C ALA A 6 1.57 -24.97 -23.24
N PRO A 7 0.72 -25.81 -23.87
CA PRO A 7 -0.39 -25.43 -24.77
C PRO A 7 -1.51 -24.68 -24.03
N LYS A 8 -2.31 -23.90 -24.78
CA LYS A 8 -3.36 -23.04 -24.24
C LYS A 8 -4.31 -23.83 -23.32
N PRO A 9 -4.57 -23.37 -22.09
CA PRO A 9 -5.46 -24.05 -21.16
C PRO A 9 -6.93 -23.86 -21.58
N LYS A 10 -7.83 -24.67 -21.01
CA LYS A 10 -9.28 -24.53 -21.25
C LYS A 10 -10.00 -23.69 -20.19
N ASN A 11 -9.57 -23.78 -18.93
CA ASN A 11 -10.26 -23.15 -17.79
C ASN A 11 -9.30 -22.92 -16.61
N ALA A 12 -8.09 -22.39 -16.88
CA ALA A 12 -7.06 -22.21 -15.86
C ALA A 12 -7.45 -21.15 -14.84
N THR A 13 -7.04 -21.36 -13.58
CA THR A 13 -7.07 -20.30 -12.55
C THR A 13 -6.23 -19.10 -13.01
N VAL A 14 -6.72 -17.92 -12.69
CA VAL A 14 -6.10 -16.64 -13.04
C VAL A 14 -5.56 -16.00 -11.77
N MET A 15 -4.29 -15.59 -11.78
CA MET A 15 -3.68 -14.81 -10.71
C MET A 15 -3.40 -13.40 -11.23
N ILE A 16 -3.89 -12.39 -10.52
CA ILE A 16 -3.76 -10.98 -10.91
C ILE A 16 -2.83 -10.27 -9.92
N TRP A 17 -1.67 -9.85 -10.41
CA TRP A 17 -0.65 -9.13 -9.65
C TRP A 17 -0.95 -7.63 -9.60
N ILE A 18 -0.95 -7.07 -8.38
CA ILE A 18 -0.98 -5.63 -8.12
C ILE A 18 0.35 -5.28 -7.41
N TYR A 19 1.18 -4.44 -8.05
CA TYR A 19 2.48 -4.08 -7.50
C TYR A 19 2.38 -3.11 -6.30
N GLY A 20 3.41 -3.12 -5.46
CA GLY A 20 3.63 -2.16 -4.38
C GLY A 20 4.41 -0.90 -4.82
N GLY A 21 4.99 -0.18 -3.85
CA GLY A 21 5.69 1.10 -4.11
C GLY A 21 5.01 2.31 -3.48
N GLY A 22 4.32 2.11 -2.35
CA GLY A 22 3.74 3.18 -1.53
C GLY A 22 2.69 4.03 -2.27
N PHE A 23 2.03 3.50 -3.30
CA PHE A 23 1.15 4.27 -4.18
C PHE A 23 1.80 5.47 -4.90
N GLN A 24 3.11 5.71 -4.74
CA GLN A 24 3.86 6.79 -5.39
C GLN A 24 4.68 6.29 -6.58
N THR A 25 5.04 5.00 -6.57
CA THR A 25 5.91 4.38 -7.57
C THR A 25 5.42 2.99 -7.93
N GLY A 26 6.14 2.32 -8.83
CA GLY A 26 5.89 0.93 -9.21
C GLY A 26 5.51 0.78 -10.68
N THR A 27 5.73 -0.43 -11.21
CA THR A 27 5.34 -0.82 -12.57
C THR A 27 5.19 -2.32 -12.64
N SER A 28 4.26 -2.79 -13.47
CA SER A 28 4.06 -4.21 -13.73
C SER A 28 5.17 -4.87 -14.58
N SER A 29 6.12 -4.08 -15.07
CA SER A 29 7.20 -4.50 -15.98
C SER A 29 8.53 -4.84 -15.29
N LEU A 30 8.62 -4.76 -13.97
CA LEU A 30 9.86 -5.15 -13.27
C LEU A 30 10.16 -6.64 -13.48
N HIS A 31 11.45 -6.98 -13.58
CA HIS A 31 11.88 -8.35 -13.84
C HIS A 31 11.38 -9.36 -12.78
N VAL A 32 11.34 -8.92 -11.51
CA VAL A 32 10.85 -9.73 -10.39
C VAL A 32 9.36 -10.08 -10.49
N TYR A 33 8.61 -9.39 -11.35
CA TYR A 33 7.17 -9.64 -11.59
C TYR A 33 6.91 -10.40 -12.90
N ASP A 34 7.94 -10.98 -13.52
CA ASP A 34 7.78 -11.77 -14.75
C ASP A 34 6.99 -13.06 -14.47
N GLY A 35 5.71 -13.04 -14.84
CA GLY A 35 4.75 -14.11 -14.60
C GLY A 35 5.01 -15.41 -15.37
N LYS A 36 6.04 -15.47 -16.22
CA LYS A 36 6.31 -16.65 -17.08
C LYS A 36 6.55 -17.93 -16.28
N PHE A 37 7.19 -17.84 -15.10
CA PHE A 37 7.54 -19.02 -14.32
C PHE A 37 6.30 -19.62 -13.66
N LEU A 38 5.48 -18.80 -13.00
CA LEU A 38 4.19 -19.23 -12.44
C LEU A 38 3.28 -19.82 -13.53
N ALA A 39 3.17 -19.16 -14.68
CA ALA A 39 2.38 -19.68 -15.80
C ALA A 39 2.94 -21.01 -16.34
N ARG A 40 4.28 -21.18 -16.37
CA ARG A 40 4.92 -22.39 -16.87
C ARG A 40 4.78 -23.58 -15.92
N VAL A 41 5.02 -23.37 -14.64
CA VAL A 41 5.15 -24.43 -13.63
C VAL A 41 3.76 -24.81 -13.10
N GLU A 42 3.00 -23.83 -12.60
CA GLU A 42 1.71 -24.06 -11.94
C GLU A 42 0.52 -24.11 -12.92
N ARG A 43 0.77 -23.83 -14.20
CA ARG A 43 -0.26 -23.87 -15.27
C ARG A 43 -1.42 -22.90 -15.02
N VAL A 44 -1.17 -21.83 -14.28
CA VAL A 44 -2.08 -20.69 -14.10
C VAL A 44 -1.91 -19.66 -15.22
N ILE A 45 -2.88 -18.77 -15.38
CA ILE A 45 -2.69 -17.53 -16.14
C ILE A 45 -2.30 -16.43 -15.17
N VAL A 46 -1.22 -15.70 -15.47
CA VAL A 46 -0.81 -14.52 -14.69
C VAL A 46 -1.18 -13.27 -15.46
N VAL A 47 -1.81 -12.32 -14.78
CA VAL A 47 -2.13 -10.98 -15.29
C VAL A 47 -1.47 -9.95 -14.39
N SER A 48 -0.97 -8.87 -14.98
CA SER A 48 -0.53 -7.69 -14.22
C SER A 48 -0.96 -6.41 -14.94
N MET A 49 -1.23 -5.34 -14.19
CA MET A 49 -1.64 -4.05 -14.74
C MET A 49 -0.76 -2.92 -14.21
N ASN A 50 -0.70 -1.83 -14.97
CA ASN A 50 -0.28 -0.54 -14.42
C ASN A 50 -1.52 0.20 -13.93
N TYR A 51 -1.35 0.91 -12.82
CA TYR A 51 -2.33 1.84 -12.28
C TYR A 51 -1.63 3.17 -12.00
N ARG A 52 -2.36 4.29 -12.10
CA ARG A 52 -1.79 5.61 -11.80
C ARG A 52 -1.37 5.70 -10.33
N VAL A 53 -0.24 6.35 -10.09
CA VAL A 53 0.39 6.55 -8.77
C VAL A 53 0.58 8.05 -8.50
N GLY A 54 0.95 8.42 -7.28
CA GLY A 54 1.15 9.80 -6.86
C GLY A 54 -0.12 10.65 -6.97
N ALA A 55 0.03 11.95 -7.12
CA ALA A 55 -1.08 12.88 -7.31
C ALA A 55 -1.94 12.51 -8.53
N LEU A 56 -1.32 12.01 -9.60
CA LEU A 56 -2.04 11.62 -10.83
C LEU A 56 -3.00 10.44 -10.62
N GLY A 57 -2.74 9.61 -9.62
CA GLY A 57 -3.61 8.49 -9.24
C GLY A 57 -4.51 8.75 -8.03
N PHE A 58 -4.11 9.65 -7.13
CA PHE A 58 -4.70 9.71 -5.79
C PHE A 58 -4.97 11.13 -5.26
N LEU A 59 -4.75 12.18 -6.07
CA LEU A 59 -5.17 13.53 -5.71
C LEU A 59 -6.68 13.57 -5.47
N ALA A 60 -7.09 14.18 -4.35
CA ALA A 60 -8.47 14.19 -3.94
C ALA A 60 -8.92 15.57 -3.45
N LEU A 61 -10.06 16.02 -3.99
CA LEU A 61 -10.90 17.08 -3.47
C LEU A 61 -12.26 16.46 -3.18
N PRO A 62 -12.48 15.93 -1.96
CA PRO A 62 -13.67 15.16 -1.62
C PRO A 62 -14.96 15.93 -1.94
N GLY A 63 -15.87 15.28 -2.66
CA GLY A 63 -17.11 15.91 -3.16
C GLY A 63 -16.99 16.56 -4.54
N ASN A 64 -15.78 16.67 -5.10
CA ASN A 64 -15.56 17.19 -6.44
C ASN A 64 -15.33 16.05 -7.46
N PRO A 65 -16.22 15.84 -8.45
CA PRO A 65 -16.11 14.74 -9.40
C PRO A 65 -14.90 14.84 -10.35
N GLU A 66 -14.27 16.02 -10.44
CA GLU A 66 -13.11 16.24 -11.30
C GLU A 66 -11.80 15.68 -10.69
N ALA A 67 -11.79 15.47 -9.36
CA ALA A 67 -10.71 14.84 -8.62
C ALA A 67 -11.25 14.13 -7.36
N PRO A 68 -12.02 13.03 -7.54
CA PRO A 68 -12.73 12.38 -6.43
C PRO A 68 -11.81 11.60 -5.48
N GLY A 69 -10.55 11.39 -5.87
CA GLY A 69 -9.63 10.46 -5.19
C GLY A 69 -9.75 9.03 -5.73
N ASN A 70 -8.84 8.16 -5.27
CA ASN A 70 -8.82 6.72 -5.56
C ASN A 70 -8.74 6.33 -7.06
N MET A 71 -8.36 7.23 -7.98
CA MET A 71 -8.31 6.93 -9.41
C MET A 71 -7.38 5.75 -9.74
N GLY A 72 -6.27 5.59 -9.01
CA GLY A 72 -5.39 4.43 -9.11
C GLY A 72 -6.08 3.11 -8.73
N LEU A 73 -6.96 3.11 -7.72
CA LEU A 73 -7.76 1.92 -7.36
C LEU A 73 -8.85 1.65 -8.40
N PHE A 74 -9.42 2.68 -9.01
CA PHE A 74 -10.36 2.52 -10.12
C PHE A 74 -9.67 1.99 -11.38
N ASP A 75 -8.42 2.36 -11.65
CA ASP A 75 -7.63 1.77 -12.73
C ASP A 75 -7.44 0.26 -12.50
N GLN A 76 -7.09 -0.13 -11.26
CA GLN A 76 -7.00 -1.54 -10.87
C GLN A 76 -8.36 -2.25 -11.06
N GLN A 77 -9.46 -1.66 -10.56
CA GLN A 77 -10.80 -2.21 -10.71
C GLN A 77 -11.20 -2.40 -12.18
N LEU A 78 -10.87 -1.44 -13.05
CA LEU A 78 -11.13 -1.53 -14.48
C LEU A 78 -10.34 -2.67 -15.12
N ALA A 79 -9.09 -2.89 -14.70
CA ALA A 79 -8.31 -4.05 -15.12
C ALA A 79 -8.95 -5.37 -14.65
N LEU A 80 -9.51 -5.43 -13.44
CA LEU A 80 -10.26 -6.60 -12.96
C LEU A 80 -11.51 -6.86 -13.81
N GLN A 81 -12.26 -5.81 -14.17
CA GLN A 81 -13.40 -5.91 -15.08
C GLN A 81 -12.96 -6.39 -16.48
N TRP A 82 -11.82 -5.91 -16.98
CA TRP A 82 -11.26 -6.41 -18.23
C TRP A 82 -10.96 -7.91 -18.17
N VAL A 83 -10.39 -8.40 -17.07
CA VAL A 83 -10.15 -9.84 -16.88
C VAL A 83 -11.48 -10.60 -16.88
N GLN A 84 -12.49 -10.15 -16.12
CA GLN A 84 -13.82 -10.79 -16.10
C GLN A 84 -14.42 -10.94 -17.50
N ASN A 85 -14.29 -9.91 -18.33
CA ASN A 85 -14.90 -9.88 -19.66
C ASN A 85 -14.10 -10.62 -20.74
N ASN A 86 -12.77 -10.78 -20.57
CA ASN A 86 -11.89 -11.20 -21.67
C ASN A 86 -11.07 -12.46 -21.38
N ILE A 87 -10.84 -12.84 -20.12
CA ILE A 87 -9.82 -13.87 -19.79
C ILE A 87 -10.18 -15.27 -20.30
N ALA A 88 -11.47 -15.54 -20.53
CA ALA A 88 -11.95 -16.76 -21.18
C ALA A 88 -11.35 -16.95 -22.58
N ALA A 89 -11.15 -15.85 -23.34
CA ALA A 89 -10.50 -15.90 -24.64
C ALA A 89 -9.03 -16.34 -24.56
N PHE A 90 -8.39 -16.19 -23.40
CA PHE A 90 -7.02 -16.65 -23.13
C PHE A 90 -6.97 -18.07 -22.53
N GLY A 91 -8.12 -18.70 -22.27
CA GLY A 91 -8.23 -20.03 -21.63
C GLY A 91 -8.31 -19.97 -20.11
N GLY A 92 -8.52 -18.79 -19.53
CA GLY A 92 -8.69 -18.58 -18.10
C GLY A 92 -10.13 -18.67 -17.64
N ASN A 93 -10.32 -19.00 -16.37
CA ASN A 93 -11.62 -19.07 -15.72
C ASN A 93 -11.93 -17.76 -14.98
N PRO A 94 -12.87 -16.91 -15.46
CA PRO A 94 -13.23 -15.67 -14.76
C PRO A 94 -13.86 -15.93 -13.37
N LYS A 95 -14.32 -17.15 -13.08
CA LYS A 95 -14.86 -17.56 -11.78
C LYS A 95 -13.79 -18.05 -10.79
N SER A 96 -12.53 -18.18 -11.23
CA SER A 96 -11.39 -18.59 -10.41
C SER A 96 -10.25 -17.59 -10.59
N VAL A 97 -10.43 -16.43 -9.96
CA VAL A 97 -9.48 -15.30 -10.01
C VAL A 97 -8.95 -15.06 -8.60
N THR A 98 -7.63 -15.05 -8.44
CA THR A 98 -6.97 -14.72 -7.17
C THR A 98 -6.20 -13.42 -7.34
N LEU A 99 -6.52 -12.42 -6.53
CA LEU A 99 -5.71 -11.20 -6.46
C LEU A 99 -4.51 -11.48 -5.56
N PHE A 100 -3.34 -10.98 -5.94
CA PHE A 100 -2.16 -11.01 -5.09
C PHE A 100 -1.33 -9.75 -5.31
N GLY A 101 -0.71 -9.27 -4.24
CA GLY A 101 0.07 -8.04 -4.26
C GLY A 101 0.96 -7.93 -3.04
N GLU A 102 1.95 -7.05 -3.13
CA GLU A 102 2.93 -6.80 -2.08
C GLU A 102 2.91 -5.33 -1.65
N SER A 103 3.13 -5.05 -0.36
CA SER A 103 3.13 -3.69 0.22
C SER A 103 1.86 -2.91 -0.16
N ALA A 104 1.97 -1.76 -0.84
CA ALA A 104 0.81 -1.00 -1.33
C ALA A 104 -0.10 -1.81 -2.28
N GLY A 105 0.44 -2.80 -2.97
CA GLY A 105 -0.32 -3.78 -3.75
C GLY A 105 -1.14 -4.71 -2.85
N ALA A 106 -0.58 -5.18 -1.73
CA ALA A 106 -1.33 -5.96 -0.73
C ALA A 106 -2.41 -5.12 -0.04
N ALA A 107 -2.10 -3.86 0.30
CA ALA A 107 -3.09 -2.90 0.78
C ALA A 107 -4.22 -2.71 -0.26
N SER A 108 -3.89 -2.58 -1.54
CA SER A 108 -4.88 -2.53 -2.64
C SER A 108 -5.74 -3.80 -2.71
N VAL A 109 -5.14 -4.99 -2.57
CA VAL A 109 -5.87 -6.26 -2.53
C VAL A 109 -6.88 -6.28 -1.37
N SER A 110 -6.48 -5.87 -0.16
CA SER A 110 -7.43 -5.72 0.95
C SER A 110 -8.50 -4.65 0.68
N LEU A 111 -8.16 -3.53 0.07
CA LEU A 111 -9.14 -2.50 -0.28
C LEU A 111 -10.18 -3.03 -1.29
N HIS A 112 -9.79 -3.90 -2.23
CA HIS A 112 -10.74 -4.60 -3.10
C HIS A 112 -11.61 -5.65 -2.38
N LEU A 113 -11.15 -6.24 -1.27
CA LEU A 113 -12.02 -7.06 -0.39
C LEU A 113 -13.11 -6.21 0.28
N LEU A 114 -12.81 -4.95 0.58
CA LEU A 114 -13.73 -4.03 1.26
C LEU A 114 -14.66 -3.28 0.30
N SER A 115 -14.19 -2.95 -0.90
CA SER A 115 -14.96 -2.21 -1.91
C SER A 115 -16.10 -3.06 -2.50
N PRO A 116 -17.39 -2.71 -2.29
CA PRO A 116 -18.54 -3.49 -2.79
C PRO A 116 -18.50 -3.70 -4.31
N ARG A 117 -18.02 -2.70 -5.05
CA ARG A 117 -17.90 -2.71 -6.52
C ARG A 117 -16.84 -3.69 -7.03
N SER A 118 -15.87 -4.04 -6.18
CA SER A 118 -14.76 -4.93 -6.53
C SER A 118 -15.04 -6.39 -6.14
N GLN A 119 -15.86 -6.63 -5.11
CA GLN A 119 -16.12 -7.98 -4.59
C GLN A 119 -16.55 -9.03 -5.63
N PRO A 120 -17.38 -8.73 -6.66
CA PRO A 120 -17.75 -9.74 -7.66
C PRO A 120 -16.65 -10.02 -8.70
N LEU A 121 -15.58 -9.22 -8.75
CA LEU A 121 -14.57 -9.27 -9.82
C LEU A 121 -13.45 -10.28 -9.57
N PHE A 122 -13.42 -10.91 -8.39
CA PHE A 122 -12.42 -11.91 -8.04
C PHE A 122 -12.96 -12.95 -7.06
N THR A 123 -12.21 -14.02 -6.87
CA THR A 123 -12.57 -15.16 -6.02
C THR A 123 -11.86 -15.09 -4.67
N ARG A 124 -10.52 -15.01 -4.63
CA ARG A 124 -9.67 -15.08 -3.42
C ARG A 124 -8.59 -14.01 -3.41
N ALA A 125 -7.91 -13.82 -2.27
CA ALA A 125 -6.90 -12.78 -2.11
C ALA A 125 -5.64 -13.28 -1.40
N ILE A 126 -4.48 -12.76 -1.81
CA ILE A 126 -3.18 -12.98 -1.20
C ILE A 126 -2.55 -11.62 -0.87
N LEU A 127 -2.11 -11.43 0.37
CA LEU A 127 -1.55 -10.19 0.87
C LEU A 127 -0.12 -10.46 1.36
N GLN A 128 0.86 -9.85 0.69
CA GLN A 128 2.28 -9.95 1.04
C GLN A 128 2.74 -8.63 1.66
N SER A 129 3.18 -8.62 2.92
CA SER A 129 3.80 -7.45 3.56
C SER A 129 2.96 -6.17 3.48
N GLY A 130 1.64 -6.27 3.66
CA GLY A 130 0.77 -5.09 3.67
C GLY A 130 -0.72 -5.41 3.79
N SER A 131 -1.47 -4.44 4.29
CA SER A 131 -2.92 -4.53 4.50
C SER A 131 -3.55 -3.13 4.58
N SER A 132 -4.87 -3.04 4.37
CA SER A 132 -5.59 -1.77 4.29
C SER A 132 -5.69 -1.03 5.62
N ASN A 133 -5.46 -1.71 6.75
CA ASN A 133 -5.41 -1.11 8.08
C ASN A 133 -3.99 -0.66 8.49
N ALA A 134 -2.99 -0.81 7.61
CA ALA A 134 -1.67 -0.25 7.87
C ALA A 134 -1.72 1.29 7.98
N PRO A 135 -0.91 1.90 8.85
CA PRO A 135 -1.01 3.34 9.16
C PRO A 135 -0.75 4.24 7.94
N TRP A 136 -0.02 3.74 6.95
CA TRP A 136 0.32 4.43 5.71
C TRP A 136 -0.71 4.20 4.57
N ALA A 137 -1.67 3.28 4.73
CA ALA A 137 -2.47 2.77 3.60
C ALA A 137 -3.67 3.65 3.22
N VAL A 138 -4.27 4.38 4.17
CA VAL A 138 -5.46 5.24 3.93
C VAL A 138 -5.28 6.58 4.63
N THR A 139 -5.48 7.67 3.89
CA THR A 139 -5.37 9.05 4.39
C THR A 139 -6.75 9.65 4.69
N SER A 140 -6.83 10.51 5.70
CA SER A 140 -8.08 11.22 6.03
C SER A 140 -8.47 12.25 4.96
N LEU A 141 -9.77 12.55 4.86
CA LEU A 141 -10.29 13.53 3.92
C LEU A 141 -9.81 14.96 4.19
N TYR A 142 -9.57 15.30 5.46
CA TYR A 142 -9.00 16.58 5.83
C TYR A 142 -7.58 16.73 5.30
N GLU A 143 -6.75 15.72 5.56
CA GLU A 143 -5.33 15.74 5.20
C GLU A 143 -5.13 15.69 3.69
N THR A 144 -5.86 14.83 2.96
CA THR A 144 -5.74 14.74 1.50
C THR A 144 -6.11 16.05 0.79
N ARG A 145 -7.15 16.75 1.29
CA ARG A 145 -7.54 18.06 0.79
C ARG A 145 -6.44 19.09 1.05
N ASN A 146 -5.87 19.08 2.26
CA ASN A 146 -4.78 19.99 2.61
C ASN A 146 -3.54 19.78 1.72
N ARG A 147 -3.16 18.52 1.48
CA ARG A 147 -2.05 18.16 0.58
C ARG A 147 -2.30 18.60 -0.85
N THR A 148 -3.52 18.41 -1.35
CA THR A 148 -3.92 18.84 -2.70
C THR A 148 -3.85 20.36 -2.86
N LEU A 149 -4.36 21.12 -1.88
CA LEU A 149 -4.28 22.59 -1.89
C LEU A 149 -2.84 23.09 -1.75
N THR A 150 -2.01 22.38 -0.98
CA THR A 150 -0.60 22.68 -0.81
C THR A 150 0.19 22.45 -2.10
N LEU A 151 -0.03 21.33 -2.79
CA LEU A 151 0.52 21.09 -4.13
C LEU A 151 0.12 22.21 -5.10
N ALA A 152 -1.16 22.56 -5.13
CA ALA A 152 -1.66 23.65 -5.96
C ALA A 152 -0.96 24.98 -5.66
N LYS A 153 -0.67 25.27 -4.39
CA LYS A 153 0.10 26.45 -3.99
C LYS A 153 1.53 26.43 -4.53
N TYR A 154 2.24 25.32 -4.37
CA TYR A 154 3.64 25.21 -4.80
C TYR A 154 3.81 25.37 -6.32
N ILE A 155 2.83 24.92 -7.10
CA ILE A 155 2.92 24.97 -8.57
C ILE A 155 2.12 26.13 -9.19
N GLY A 156 1.70 27.12 -8.39
CA GLY A 156 1.02 28.33 -8.88
C GLY A 156 -0.43 28.12 -9.36
N CYS A 157 -1.06 27.06 -8.91
CA CYS A 157 -2.44 26.67 -9.23
C CYS A 157 -3.46 26.96 -8.13
N SER A 158 -3.12 27.73 -7.10
CA SER A 158 -4.12 28.24 -6.14
C SER A 158 -5.16 29.11 -6.84
N ARG A 159 -6.44 28.76 -6.69
CA ARG A 159 -7.62 29.47 -7.20
C ARG A 159 -8.70 29.47 -6.13
N GLU A 160 -9.72 30.31 -6.27
CA GLU A 160 -10.87 30.36 -5.35
C GLU A 160 -11.80 29.14 -5.52
N ASN A 161 -12.02 28.71 -6.77
CA ASN A 161 -12.84 27.54 -7.11
C ASN A 161 -11.95 26.29 -7.27
N GLU A 162 -12.33 25.20 -6.60
CA GLU A 162 -11.67 23.89 -6.70
C GLU A 162 -11.57 23.35 -8.13
N THR A 163 -12.62 23.53 -8.93
CA THR A 163 -12.59 23.07 -10.33
C THR A 163 -11.54 23.84 -11.15
N ASP A 164 -11.32 25.12 -10.85
CA ASP A 164 -10.27 25.92 -11.49
C ASP A 164 -8.87 25.53 -11.01
N ILE A 165 -8.73 25.11 -9.74
CA ILE A 165 -7.50 24.50 -9.24
C ILE A 165 -7.18 23.27 -10.10
N ILE A 166 -8.13 22.34 -10.24
CA ILE A 166 -7.93 21.11 -11.00
C ILE A 166 -7.62 21.42 -12.48
N ASN A 167 -8.34 22.35 -13.10
CA ASN A 167 -8.08 22.76 -14.48
C ASN A 167 -6.68 23.35 -14.65
N CYS A 168 -6.19 24.12 -13.67
CA CYS A 168 -4.81 24.59 -13.69
C CYS A 168 -3.81 23.42 -13.57
N LEU A 169 -4.02 22.50 -12.62
CA LEU A 169 -3.16 21.33 -12.42
C LEU A 169 -3.08 20.45 -13.68
N ARG A 170 -4.20 20.26 -14.39
CA ARG A 170 -4.25 19.48 -15.65
C ARG A 170 -3.42 20.08 -16.79
N ASN A 171 -3.16 21.38 -16.75
CA ASN A 171 -2.33 22.07 -17.74
C ASN A 171 -0.84 22.09 -17.37
N LYS A 172 -0.46 21.53 -16.22
CA LYS A 172 0.94 21.44 -15.79
C LYS A 172 1.64 20.26 -16.45
N ASP A 173 2.95 20.41 -16.63
CA ASP A 173 3.80 19.29 -17.02
C ASP A 173 3.80 18.25 -15.88
N PRO A 174 3.67 16.94 -16.17
CA PRO A 174 3.69 15.91 -15.13
C PRO A 174 4.93 15.98 -14.24
N GLN A 175 6.09 16.35 -14.78
CA GLN A 175 7.32 16.48 -14.01
C GLN A 175 7.23 17.60 -12.98
N GLU A 176 6.53 18.70 -13.29
CA GLU A 176 6.31 19.80 -12.36
C GLU A 176 5.45 19.35 -11.16
N ILE A 177 4.44 18.50 -11.40
CA ILE A 177 3.63 17.90 -10.33
C ILE A 177 4.52 17.01 -9.46
N LEU A 178 5.22 16.05 -10.08
CA LEU A 178 6.05 15.06 -9.37
C LEU A 178 7.13 15.71 -8.50
N LEU A 179 7.81 16.74 -9.01
CA LEU A 179 8.84 17.47 -8.27
C LEU A 179 8.31 18.18 -7.01
N ASN A 180 6.99 18.44 -6.94
CA ASN A 180 6.37 19.14 -5.82
C ASN A 180 5.57 18.22 -4.89
N GLU A 181 5.41 16.93 -5.20
CA GLU A 181 4.68 15.98 -4.35
C GLU A 181 5.34 15.80 -2.97
N ALA A 182 6.67 15.84 -2.90
CA ALA A 182 7.40 15.67 -1.63
C ALA A 182 7.15 16.80 -0.62
N PHE A 183 6.71 17.98 -1.07
CA PHE A 183 6.55 19.17 -0.23
C PHE A 183 5.13 19.39 0.28
N VAL A 184 4.20 18.48 -0.02
CA VAL A 184 2.80 18.60 0.42
C VAL A 184 2.60 18.28 1.89
N VAL A 185 3.62 17.73 2.53
CA VAL A 185 3.68 17.44 3.97
C VAL A 185 4.78 18.29 4.63
N PRO A 186 4.62 18.67 5.92
CA PRO A 186 5.58 19.53 6.61
C PRO A 186 6.90 18.85 6.98
N TYR A 187 6.94 17.52 6.99
CA TYR A 187 8.10 16.71 7.28
C TYR A 187 8.00 15.40 6.51
N ASP A 188 9.15 14.89 6.05
CA ASP A 188 9.22 13.57 5.44
C ASP A 188 9.33 12.49 6.53
N THR A 189 8.76 11.33 6.27
CA THR A 189 8.87 10.15 7.15
C THR A 189 9.38 8.97 6.35
N LEU A 190 9.91 7.94 7.04
CA LEU A 190 10.48 6.77 6.38
C LEU A 190 9.51 6.06 5.40
N LEU A 191 8.20 6.22 5.62
CA LEU A 191 7.12 5.56 4.90
C LEU A 191 6.01 6.56 4.50
N SER A 192 6.41 7.78 4.11
CA SER A 192 5.43 8.81 3.74
C SER A 192 4.68 8.47 2.45
N ILE A 193 3.36 8.42 2.54
CA ILE A 193 2.46 8.29 1.39
C ILE A 193 1.74 9.63 1.21
N ASN A 194 2.27 10.47 0.32
CA ASN A 194 1.76 11.83 0.10
C ASN A 194 0.37 11.80 -0.55
N PHE A 195 0.21 11.01 -1.62
CA PHE A 195 -1.07 10.81 -2.29
C PHE A 195 -1.41 9.32 -2.35
N GLY A 196 -2.40 8.89 -1.58
CA GLY A 196 -2.82 7.50 -1.49
C GLY A 196 -4.34 7.34 -1.35
N PRO A 197 -4.80 6.12 -1.06
CA PRO A 197 -6.22 5.83 -0.87
C PRO A 197 -6.91 6.70 0.19
N ILE A 198 -8.18 7.00 -0.05
CA ILE A 198 -9.05 7.78 0.85
C ILE A 198 -10.44 7.13 0.98
N VAL A 199 -11.22 7.57 1.99
CA VAL A 199 -12.65 7.21 2.14
C VAL A 199 -13.50 8.15 1.27
N ASP A 200 -13.61 7.83 -0.02
CA ASP A 200 -14.30 8.66 -1.01
C ASP A 200 -15.83 8.51 -1.00
N GLY A 201 -16.38 7.51 -0.29
CA GLY A 201 -17.81 7.21 -0.28
C GLY A 201 -18.30 6.45 -1.54
N ASP A 202 -17.40 6.07 -2.46
CA ASP A 202 -17.71 5.30 -3.67
C ASP A 202 -16.89 4.01 -3.72
N PHE A 203 -15.57 4.11 -3.91
CA PHE A 203 -14.71 2.93 -3.85
C PHE A 203 -14.67 2.37 -2.42
N LEU A 204 -14.49 3.26 -1.44
CA LEU A 204 -14.37 2.95 -0.02
C LEU A 204 -15.39 3.78 0.77
N THR A 205 -16.36 3.11 1.39
CA THR A 205 -17.51 3.76 2.03
C THR A 205 -17.25 4.19 3.47
N ASP A 206 -16.26 3.61 4.14
CA ASP A 206 -15.82 3.96 5.50
C ASP A 206 -14.35 3.53 5.70
N MET A 207 -13.75 3.87 6.85
CA MET A 207 -12.40 3.45 7.20
C MET A 207 -12.28 1.91 7.20
N PRO A 208 -11.15 1.34 6.72
CA PRO A 208 -11.01 -0.12 6.59
C PRO A 208 -11.28 -0.90 7.87
N VAL A 209 -10.80 -0.39 9.01
CA VAL A 209 -11.03 -1.01 10.32
C VAL A 209 -12.53 -1.06 10.67
N ALA A 210 -13.28 0.01 10.40
CA ALA A 210 -14.71 0.05 10.64
C ALA A 210 -15.47 -0.95 9.75
N LEU A 211 -15.12 -1.03 8.46
CA LEU A 211 -15.71 -1.99 7.53
C LEU A 211 -15.46 -3.44 7.97
N LEU A 212 -14.23 -3.74 8.43
CA LEU A 212 -13.89 -5.07 8.97
C LEU A 212 -14.68 -5.40 10.25
N GLN A 213 -14.78 -4.46 11.20
CA GLN A 213 -15.54 -4.64 12.45
C GLN A 213 -17.03 -4.88 12.19
N LEU A 214 -17.60 -4.22 11.18
CA LEU A 214 -18.99 -4.39 10.77
C LEU A 214 -19.23 -5.62 9.88
N GLY A 215 -18.17 -6.38 9.57
CA GLY A 215 -18.25 -7.54 8.67
C GLY A 215 -18.57 -7.17 7.21
N GLN A 216 -18.35 -5.91 6.82
CA GLN A 216 -18.60 -5.38 5.48
C GLN A 216 -17.39 -5.65 4.57
N SER A 217 -17.12 -6.92 4.31
CA SER A 217 -16.05 -7.39 3.44
C SER A 217 -16.51 -8.58 2.60
N LYS A 218 -15.82 -8.84 1.49
CA LYS A 218 -16.03 -10.05 0.69
C LYS A 218 -15.68 -11.28 1.53
N LYS A 219 -16.67 -12.14 1.75
CA LYS A 219 -16.46 -13.45 2.39
C LYS A 219 -15.75 -14.39 1.43
N THR A 220 -14.48 -14.69 1.70
CA THR A 220 -13.64 -15.60 0.89
C THR A 220 -12.41 -16.03 1.68
N GLN A 221 -11.54 -16.85 1.07
CA GLN A 221 -10.28 -17.26 1.67
C GLN A 221 -9.18 -16.25 1.38
N ILE A 222 -8.34 -16.01 2.40
CA ILE A 222 -7.15 -15.16 2.29
C ILE A 222 -5.89 -15.92 2.67
N LEU A 223 -4.77 -15.54 2.05
CA LEU A 223 -3.43 -15.96 2.45
C LEU A 223 -2.61 -14.68 2.70
N VAL A 224 -2.14 -14.49 3.92
CA VAL A 224 -1.48 -13.27 4.38
C VAL A 224 -0.10 -13.62 4.91
N GLY A 225 0.88 -12.75 4.76
CA GLY A 225 2.17 -12.99 5.41
C GLY A 225 3.10 -11.81 5.33
N VAL A 226 4.19 -11.93 6.07
CA VAL A 226 5.18 -10.86 6.26
C VAL A 226 6.59 -11.45 6.25
N ASN A 227 7.56 -10.60 5.96
CA ASN A 227 8.96 -10.97 6.06
C ASN A 227 9.46 -10.78 7.50
N LYS A 228 10.61 -11.37 7.81
CA LYS A 228 11.22 -11.29 9.13
C LYS A 228 11.67 -9.87 9.48
N ASP A 229 12.35 -9.19 8.56
CA ASP A 229 13.06 -7.93 8.81
C ASP A 229 12.47 -6.80 7.93
N GLU A 230 11.16 -6.52 8.10
CA GLU A 230 10.39 -5.58 7.27
C GLU A 230 10.87 -4.12 7.37
N GLY A 231 11.39 -3.71 8.53
CA GLY A 231 11.77 -2.32 8.78
C GLY A 231 13.09 -1.92 8.12
N THR A 232 14.04 -2.86 8.02
CA THR A 232 15.42 -2.62 7.58
C THR A 232 15.53 -1.82 6.29
N ALA A 233 14.66 -2.13 5.30
CA ALA A 233 14.68 -1.49 3.99
C ALA A 233 14.46 0.03 4.07
N PHE A 234 13.72 0.51 5.06
CA PHE A 234 13.37 1.92 5.21
C PHE A 234 14.42 2.72 5.99
N LEU A 235 15.17 2.07 6.89
CA LEU A 235 16.10 2.75 7.79
C LEU A 235 17.24 3.46 7.04
N VAL A 236 17.70 2.89 5.92
CA VAL A 236 18.77 3.46 5.09
C VAL A 236 18.37 4.72 4.31
N TYR A 237 17.10 5.13 4.33
CA TYR A 237 16.59 6.30 3.60
C TYR A 237 16.53 7.59 4.43
N GLY A 238 17.14 7.63 5.61
CA GLY A 238 17.25 8.87 6.37
C GLY A 238 17.62 8.73 7.83
N VAL A 239 17.62 7.52 8.40
CA VAL A 239 17.95 7.32 9.81
C VAL A 239 19.46 7.49 10.03
N PRO A 240 19.89 8.35 10.98
CA PRO A 240 21.29 8.51 11.33
C PRO A 240 21.96 7.18 11.72
N GLY A 241 23.18 6.96 11.22
CA GLY A 241 23.97 5.76 11.50
C GLY A 241 23.68 4.57 10.58
N PHE A 242 22.54 4.56 9.87
CA PHE A 242 22.23 3.50 8.90
C PHE A 242 22.90 3.75 7.55
N SER A 243 23.51 2.70 7.01
CA SER A 243 24.05 2.69 5.66
C SER A 243 24.09 1.26 5.13
N LYS A 244 23.79 1.11 3.84
CA LYS A 244 23.97 -0.16 3.12
C LYS A 244 25.44 -0.60 3.01
N ASP A 245 26.39 0.30 3.28
CA ASP A 245 27.83 0.08 3.09
C ASP A 245 28.58 -0.16 4.41
N ASN A 246 27.87 -0.27 5.54
CA ASN A 246 28.44 -0.62 6.84
C ASN A 246 27.51 -1.57 7.62
N ASN A 247 27.90 -1.92 8.85
CA ASN A 247 27.10 -2.80 9.71
C ASN A 247 25.96 -2.10 10.47
N SER A 248 25.80 -0.77 10.27
CA SER A 248 24.78 0.09 10.86
C SER A 248 24.63 -0.07 12.38
N ILE A 249 25.74 -0.21 13.09
CA ILE A 249 25.72 -0.21 14.56
C ILE A 249 25.44 1.22 15.03
N ILE A 250 24.33 1.40 15.75
CA ILE A 250 23.86 2.70 16.21
C ILE A 250 23.90 2.81 17.73
N THR A 251 24.07 4.04 18.21
CA THR A 251 23.98 4.39 19.63
C THR A 251 22.52 4.58 20.06
N ARG A 252 22.27 4.55 21.37
CA ARG A 252 20.96 4.91 21.95
C ARG A 252 20.46 6.28 21.47
N LYS A 253 21.36 7.25 21.29
CA LYS A 253 21.00 8.58 20.80
C LYS A 253 20.51 8.53 19.35
N GLU A 254 21.20 7.79 18.48
CA GLU A 254 20.80 7.60 17.09
C GLU A 254 19.47 6.82 16.99
N PHE A 255 19.24 5.84 17.86
CA PHE A 255 17.94 5.18 17.99
C PHE A 255 16.81 6.17 18.30
N GLN A 256 17.01 7.04 19.30
CA GLN A 256 16.02 8.07 19.66
C GLN A 256 15.78 9.07 18.53
N GLU A 257 16.81 9.48 17.78
CA GLU A 257 16.65 10.32 16.59
C GLU A 257 15.91 9.56 15.46
N GLY A 258 16.18 8.27 15.29
CA GLY A 258 15.44 7.40 14.37
C GLY A 258 13.95 7.34 14.69
N LEU A 259 13.59 7.24 15.98
CA LEU A 259 12.18 7.31 16.41
C LEU A 259 11.54 8.66 16.10
N LYS A 260 12.27 9.78 16.15
CA LYS A 260 11.73 11.08 15.76
C LYS A 260 11.44 11.17 14.25
N ILE A 261 12.24 10.50 13.42
CA ILE A 261 12.03 10.42 11.96
C ILE A 261 10.88 9.47 11.62
N ALA A 262 10.81 8.31 12.28
CA ALA A 262 9.73 7.35 12.09
C ALA A 262 8.37 7.88 12.61
N PHE A 263 8.39 8.65 13.71
CA PHE A 263 7.20 9.10 14.43
C PHE A 263 7.22 10.60 14.77
N PRO A 264 7.28 11.51 13.78
CA PRO A 264 7.42 12.95 14.02
C PRO A 264 6.24 13.58 14.78
N GLY A 265 5.03 13.05 14.57
CA GLY A 265 3.80 13.53 15.23
C GLY A 265 3.52 12.92 16.59
N VAL A 266 4.35 11.97 17.07
CA VAL A 266 4.15 11.29 18.35
C VAL A 266 4.77 12.09 19.49
N SER A 267 4.07 12.14 20.64
CA SER A 267 4.54 12.83 21.84
C SER A 267 5.81 12.18 22.41
N GLU A 268 6.57 12.93 23.20
CA GLU A 268 7.77 12.38 23.86
C GLU A 268 7.45 11.20 24.77
N PHE A 269 6.32 11.24 25.49
CA PHE A 269 5.85 10.10 26.27
C PHE A 269 5.58 8.87 25.39
N GLY A 270 4.98 9.08 24.22
CA GLY A 270 4.76 7.99 23.25
C GLY A 270 6.07 7.38 22.76
N LYS A 271 7.07 8.21 22.42
CA LYS A 271 8.40 7.72 22.01
C LYS A 271 9.11 6.98 23.14
N GLU A 272 9.03 7.47 24.38
CA GLU A 272 9.59 6.76 25.55
C GLU A 272 8.89 5.41 25.77
N SER A 273 7.59 5.30 25.51
CA SER A 273 6.90 4.01 25.58
C SER A 273 7.40 3.00 24.54
N ILE A 274 7.76 3.47 23.34
CA ILE A 274 8.37 2.63 22.29
C ILE A 274 9.77 2.19 22.74
N ILE A 275 10.60 3.13 23.21
CA ILE A 275 11.94 2.82 23.74
C ILE A 275 11.84 1.78 24.84
N PHE A 276 10.90 1.95 25.77
CA PHE A 276 10.68 1.02 26.87
C PHE A 276 10.35 -0.40 26.41
N HIS A 277 9.50 -0.52 25.39
CA HIS A 277 9.03 -1.81 24.90
C HIS A 277 10.09 -2.59 24.11
N TYR A 278 10.92 -1.90 23.33
CA TYR A 278 11.87 -2.53 22.40
C TYR A 278 13.33 -2.55 22.89
N THR A 279 13.62 -1.98 24.06
CA THR A 279 14.96 -2.07 24.64
C THR A 279 15.06 -3.33 25.52
N ASP A 280 16.01 -4.21 25.21
CA ASP A 280 16.37 -5.30 26.11
C ASP A 280 17.18 -4.76 27.30
N TRP A 281 16.50 -4.54 28.42
CA TRP A 281 17.10 -4.01 29.64
C TRP A 281 18.04 -4.99 30.35
N LEU A 282 18.05 -6.28 29.97
CA LEU A 282 18.86 -7.32 30.59
C LEU A 282 20.17 -7.59 29.81
N ASP A 283 20.17 -7.36 28.50
CA ASP A 283 21.34 -7.57 27.63
C ASP A 283 21.67 -6.34 26.76
N ASP A 284 21.56 -5.13 27.31
CA ASP A 284 21.85 -3.83 26.63
C ASP A 284 23.34 -3.67 26.17
N GLN A 285 24.18 -4.71 26.33
CA GLN A 285 25.60 -4.67 25.94
C GLN A 285 25.87 -5.15 24.53
N ARG A 286 24.91 -5.80 23.85
CA ARG A 286 25.11 -6.20 22.45
C ARG A 286 25.09 -4.97 21.53
N PRO A 287 26.14 -4.76 20.71
CA PRO A 287 26.24 -3.55 19.89
C PRO A 287 25.10 -3.44 18.86
N GLU A 288 24.52 -4.56 18.43
CA GLU A 288 23.44 -4.61 17.46
C GLU A 288 22.05 -4.26 18.00
N ASN A 289 21.86 -4.22 19.33
CA ASN A 289 20.54 -4.13 19.95
C ASN A 289 19.68 -2.98 19.42
N TYR A 290 20.21 -1.76 19.42
CA TYR A 290 19.44 -0.59 18.98
C TYR A 290 19.14 -0.61 17.48
N ARG A 291 20.03 -1.21 16.67
CA ARG A 291 19.81 -1.35 15.23
C ARG A 291 18.65 -2.32 14.97
N GLU A 292 18.69 -3.48 15.61
CA GLU A 292 17.66 -4.53 15.49
C GLU A 292 16.32 -4.03 16.07
N ALA A 293 16.36 -3.37 17.22
CA ALA A 293 15.16 -2.77 17.82
C ALA A 293 14.50 -1.75 16.88
N LEU A 294 15.26 -0.95 16.12
CA LEU A 294 14.65 0.03 15.21
C LEU A 294 14.06 -0.62 13.95
N ASP A 295 14.66 -1.70 13.48
CA ASP A 295 14.06 -2.55 12.44
C ASP A 295 12.72 -3.10 12.91
N ASP A 296 12.70 -3.76 14.07
CA ASP A 296 11.49 -4.34 14.64
C ASP A 296 10.42 -3.26 14.86
N VAL A 297 10.75 -2.10 15.44
CA VAL A 297 9.81 -0.99 15.63
C VAL A 297 9.15 -0.55 14.32
N VAL A 298 9.93 -0.37 13.25
CA VAL A 298 9.43 0.11 11.97
C VAL A 298 8.63 -1.00 11.26
N GLY A 299 9.13 -2.23 11.26
CA GLY A 299 8.48 -3.39 10.66
C GLY A 299 7.16 -3.74 11.35
N ASP A 300 7.15 -3.79 12.68
CA ASP A 300 6.00 -4.12 13.50
C ASP A 300 4.87 -3.12 13.33
N TYR A 301 5.18 -1.83 13.49
CA TYR A 301 4.18 -0.77 13.40
C TYR A 301 3.56 -0.66 12.01
N ASN A 302 4.37 -0.75 10.96
CA ASN A 302 3.91 -0.45 9.60
C ASN A 302 3.39 -1.67 8.84
N ILE A 303 3.87 -2.88 9.14
CA ILE A 303 3.64 -4.06 8.31
C ILE A 303 3.11 -5.24 9.13
N ILE A 304 3.87 -5.71 10.13
CA ILE A 304 3.59 -7.00 10.81
C ILE A 304 2.32 -6.93 11.66
N CYS A 305 2.22 -5.95 12.55
CA CYS A 305 1.05 -5.82 13.43
C CYS A 305 -0.24 -5.52 12.63
N PRO A 306 -0.25 -4.62 11.62
CA PRO A 306 -1.41 -4.44 10.76
C PRO A 306 -1.83 -5.71 10.01
N ALA A 307 -0.89 -6.50 9.49
CA ALA A 307 -1.19 -7.74 8.78
C ALA A 307 -1.81 -8.80 9.71
N LEU A 308 -1.27 -8.94 10.93
CA LEU A 308 -1.82 -9.84 11.96
C LEU A 308 -3.24 -9.41 12.36
N GLU A 309 -3.44 -8.13 12.65
CA GLU A 309 -4.73 -7.60 13.09
C GLU A 309 -5.78 -7.73 11.98
N PHE A 310 -5.41 -7.43 10.72
CA PHE A 310 -6.29 -7.66 9.56
C PHE A 310 -6.71 -9.13 9.46
N THR A 311 -5.75 -10.05 9.57
CA THR A 311 -5.98 -11.49 9.46
C THR A 311 -6.91 -11.98 10.57
N LYS A 312 -6.67 -11.53 11.81
CA LYS A 312 -7.51 -11.84 12.97
C LYS A 312 -8.95 -11.39 12.75
N MET A 313 -9.16 -10.09 12.50
CA MET A 313 -10.50 -9.52 12.27
C MET A 313 -11.22 -10.21 11.11
N PHE A 314 -10.51 -10.50 10.01
CA PHE A 314 -11.09 -11.16 8.85
C PHE A 314 -11.50 -12.62 9.13
N SER A 315 -10.70 -13.34 9.92
CA SER A 315 -10.98 -14.73 10.32
C SER A 315 -12.16 -14.84 11.29
N GLU A 316 -12.33 -13.86 12.19
CA GLU A 316 -13.46 -13.78 13.14
C GLU A 316 -14.82 -13.69 12.42
N LEU A 317 -14.84 -13.24 11.17
CA LEU A 317 -16.04 -13.23 10.31
C LEU A 317 -16.41 -14.63 9.73
N GLY A 318 -15.66 -15.67 10.10
CA GLY A 318 -15.89 -17.07 9.67
C GLY A 318 -15.21 -17.45 8.35
N ASN A 319 -14.24 -16.66 7.89
CA ASN A 319 -13.47 -16.94 6.68
C ASN A 319 -12.21 -17.75 7.00
N ASN A 320 -11.81 -18.67 6.11
CA ASN A 320 -10.52 -19.34 6.25
C ASN A 320 -9.38 -18.38 5.89
N ALA A 321 -8.47 -18.17 6.83
CA ALA A 321 -7.24 -17.41 6.63
C ALA A 321 -6.02 -18.33 6.85
N TYR A 322 -5.00 -18.15 6.02
CA TYR A 322 -3.70 -18.82 6.15
C TYR A 322 -2.63 -17.76 6.31
N MET A 323 -1.72 -17.94 7.27
CA MET A 323 -0.65 -16.97 7.53
C MET A 323 0.73 -17.59 7.33
N TYR A 324 1.67 -16.83 6.76
CA TYR A 324 3.08 -17.22 6.55
C TYR A 324 4.05 -16.11 6.95
#